data_AF-A0A429IQR0-F1
#
_entry.id   AF-A0A429IQR0-F1
#
_cell.length_a   1.000
_cell.length_b   1.000
_cell.length_c   1.000
_cell.angle_alpha   90.00
_cell.angle_beta   90.00
_cell.angle_gamma   90.00
#
_symmetry.space_group_name_H-M   'P 1'
#
loop_
_entity.id
_entity.type
_entity.pdbx_description
1 polymer ?
#
loop_
_entity_poly.entity_id
_entity_poly.type
_entity_poly.pdbx_seq_one_letter_code
_entity_poly.pdbx_strand_id
1 'polypeptide(L)'
;MVPCDAGEMPLRHPELGRQPQLASLYPMEIGLHHLRCFLVLAEEQHFTWAADRLGISQPTLSRHIQRLEGTLGRTLLDRSTRHPRLTADGSRLQADLQALLPQLEMALQPPEAQSSLRLGYAWGFPLQRGRRATATLEEQHRVIVHTVRQDDRTAGLRDGAVDAALLWGTISDPRLVTTEILREPHIAAISRSSTLAVRDRVTWRDLGRRCLIVNTVSGTFTPQDWPADATPEVGVETSNIEEYLHAVAARRGVGVLPVSVAAQYPDPDILYLPLTGAPPAVLTYAYPRNNPHPYAATFGRILRQDHASERASHLDVVSVGRPATADEGCGHGDDGRKVVRVAFTAAKQTAGAARPRRGSSDHSTVPTEPVA
;
A
#
# COMPACT_ATOMS: atom_id res chain seq x y z
N MET A 1 -2.13 73.71 -55.39
CA MET A 1 -1.21 72.58 -55.59
C MET A 1 -1.33 71.71 -54.33
N VAL A 2 -2.15 70.66 -54.45
CA VAL A 2 -2.43 69.46 -53.61
C VAL A 2 -2.19 69.50 -52.07
N PRO A 3 -3.21 69.17 -51.23
CA PRO A 3 -3.03 68.88 -49.80
C PRO A 3 -2.65 67.42 -49.53
N CYS A 4 -1.94 67.19 -48.41
CA CYS A 4 -1.62 65.87 -47.86
C CYS A 4 -2.90 65.12 -47.45
N ASP A 5 -3.06 63.90 -47.96
CA ASP A 5 -4.07 62.93 -47.52
C ASP A 5 -3.34 61.69 -47.01
N ALA A 6 -3.28 61.53 -45.68
CA ALA A 6 -2.71 60.35 -45.03
C ALA A 6 -3.87 59.39 -44.71
N GLY A 7 -4.17 58.50 -45.66
CA GLY A 7 -5.18 57.47 -45.51
C GLY A 7 -4.81 56.47 -44.41
N GLU A 8 -5.67 56.36 -43.41
CA GLU A 8 -5.71 55.24 -42.47
C GLU A 8 -5.99 53.93 -43.24
N MET A 9 -5.03 53.01 -43.23
CA MET A 9 -5.26 51.62 -43.62
C MET A 9 -5.82 50.85 -42.41
N PRO A 10 -7.06 50.34 -42.46
CA PRO A 10 -7.56 49.48 -41.40
C PRO A 10 -6.81 48.14 -41.47
N LEU A 11 -6.10 47.82 -40.39
CA LEU A 11 -5.56 46.50 -40.14
C LEU A 11 -6.73 45.51 -40.13
N ARG A 12 -6.85 44.71 -41.19
CA ARG A 12 -7.74 43.55 -41.21
C ARG A 12 -7.24 42.54 -40.19
N HIS A 13 -7.93 42.45 -39.05
CA HIS A 13 -7.75 41.33 -38.14
C HIS A 13 -8.15 40.03 -38.85
N PRO A 14 -7.31 38.98 -38.85
CA PRO A 14 -7.69 37.70 -39.41
C PRO A 14 -8.82 37.12 -38.56
N GLU A 15 -9.88 36.67 -39.23
CA GLU A 15 -10.99 35.97 -38.58
C GLU A 15 -10.45 34.73 -37.86
N LEU A 16 -10.37 34.81 -36.53
CA LEU A 16 -10.13 33.67 -35.66
C LEU A 16 -11.28 32.68 -35.88
N GLY A 17 -10.98 31.61 -36.62
CA GLY A 17 -11.88 30.47 -36.80
C GLY A 17 -12.48 30.07 -35.47
N ARG A 18 -13.81 30.09 -35.43
CA ARG A 18 -14.67 29.76 -34.30
C ARG A 18 -14.26 28.37 -33.75
N GLN A 19 -13.48 28.33 -32.67
CA GLN A 19 -13.15 27.09 -32.00
C GLN A 19 -14.46 26.42 -31.54
N PRO A 20 -14.61 25.09 -31.70
CA PRO A 20 -15.80 24.40 -31.21
C PRO A 20 -15.91 24.59 -29.70
N GLN A 21 -17.01 25.21 -29.26
CA GLN A 21 -17.28 25.42 -27.85
C GLN A 21 -17.32 24.06 -27.13
N LEU A 22 -16.65 23.93 -25.99
CA LEU A 22 -16.54 22.68 -25.21
C LEU A 22 -17.90 22.00 -24.94
N ALA A 23 -18.98 22.78 -24.86
CA ALA A 23 -20.35 22.27 -24.75
C ALA A 23 -20.78 21.37 -25.93
N SER A 24 -20.24 21.60 -27.13
CA SER A 24 -20.48 20.75 -28.32
C SER A 24 -19.68 19.44 -28.28
N LEU A 25 -18.60 19.37 -27.49
CA LEU A 25 -17.76 18.19 -27.36
C LEU A 25 -18.23 17.25 -26.23
N TYR A 26 -19.00 17.78 -25.27
CA TYR A 26 -19.60 17.03 -24.17
C TYR A 26 -21.11 17.27 -24.10
N PRO A 27 -21.90 16.72 -25.04
CA PRO A 27 -23.34 16.93 -25.12
C PRO A 27 -24.13 16.22 -24.01
N MET A 28 -23.47 15.48 -23.11
CA MET A 28 -24.14 14.75 -22.05
C MET A 28 -24.60 15.70 -20.93
N GLU A 29 -25.92 15.85 -20.77
CA GLU A 29 -26.55 16.55 -19.63
C GLU A 29 -26.56 15.70 -18.34
N ILE A 30 -25.46 15.02 -18.02
CA ILE A 30 -25.35 14.23 -16.79
C ILE A 30 -24.63 15.05 -15.72
N GLY A 31 -25.39 15.58 -14.76
CA GLY A 31 -24.82 16.17 -13.55
C GLY A 31 -24.27 15.14 -12.57
N LEU A 32 -23.25 15.53 -11.77
CA LEU A 32 -22.63 14.68 -10.74
C LEU A 32 -23.61 14.14 -9.69
N HIS A 33 -24.69 14.88 -9.43
CA HIS A 33 -25.74 14.44 -8.52
C HIS A 33 -26.43 13.15 -9.00
N HIS A 34 -26.61 12.97 -10.33
CA HIS A 34 -27.18 11.74 -10.88
C HIS A 34 -26.26 10.53 -10.60
N LEU A 35 -24.95 10.72 -10.75
CA LEU A 35 -23.95 9.68 -10.50
C LEU A 35 -23.86 9.31 -9.02
N ARG A 36 -23.87 10.30 -8.11
CA ARG A 36 -23.93 10.06 -6.65
C ARG A 36 -25.22 9.35 -6.24
N CYS A 37 -26.37 9.76 -6.80
CA CYS A 37 -27.65 9.11 -6.56
C CYS A 37 -27.60 7.62 -6.95
N PHE A 38 -27.02 7.32 -8.11
CA PHE A 38 -26.86 5.95 -8.59
C PHE A 38 -25.94 5.11 -7.69
N LEU A 39 -24.77 5.62 -7.30
CA LEU A 39 -23.84 4.88 -6.44
C LEU A 39 -24.44 4.57 -5.06
N VAL A 40 -25.09 5.56 -4.43
CA VAL A 40 -25.72 5.33 -3.11
C VAL A 40 -26.85 4.32 -3.24
N LEU A 41 -27.66 4.38 -4.31
CA LEU A 41 -28.70 3.37 -4.53
C LEU A 41 -28.13 1.97 -4.85
N ALA A 42 -27.00 1.90 -5.54
CA ALA A 42 -26.29 0.65 -5.84
C ALA A 42 -25.75 -0.02 -4.56
N GLU A 43 -25.32 0.77 -3.58
CA GLU A 43 -24.89 0.29 -2.26
C GLU A 43 -26.07 -0.18 -1.40
N GLU A 44 -27.10 0.66 -1.27
CA GLU A 44 -28.23 0.39 -0.37
C GLU A 44 -29.20 -0.66 -0.91
N GLN A 45 -29.31 -0.80 -2.24
CA GLN A 45 -30.30 -1.66 -2.92
C GLN A 45 -31.75 -1.39 -2.46
N HIS A 46 -32.00 -0.18 -1.95
CA HIS A 46 -33.25 0.26 -1.36
C HIS A 46 -33.47 1.75 -1.65
N PHE A 47 -34.52 2.08 -2.41
CA PHE A 47 -34.82 3.47 -2.77
C PHE A 47 -35.10 4.37 -1.57
N THR A 48 -35.83 3.87 -0.56
CA THR A 48 -36.15 4.66 0.64
C THR A 48 -34.89 4.98 1.43
N TRP A 49 -34.06 3.99 1.74
CA TRP A 49 -32.82 4.18 2.49
C TRP A 49 -31.79 5.02 1.74
N ALA A 50 -31.67 4.81 0.42
CA ALA A 50 -30.81 5.63 -0.42
C ALA A 50 -31.26 7.10 -0.43
N ALA A 51 -32.57 7.35 -0.50
CA ALA A 51 -33.12 8.70 -0.47
C ALA A 51 -32.88 9.37 0.89
N ASP A 52 -33.11 8.64 1.98
CA ASP A 52 -32.83 9.10 3.35
C ASP A 52 -31.33 9.45 3.52
N ARG A 53 -30.43 8.57 3.07
CA ARG A 53 -28.97 8.78 3.12
C ARG A 53 -28.51 9.97 2.28
N LEU A 54 -29.21 10.26 1.19
CA LEU A 54 -28.95 11.41 0.31
C LEU A 54 -29.62 12.70 0.79
N GLY A 55 -30.50 12.65 1.80
CA GLY A 55 -31.28 13.79 2.26
C GLY A 55 -32.29 14.31 1.22
N ILE A 56 -32.80 13.43 0.36
CA ILE A 56 -33.78 13.78 -0.69
C ILE A 56 -35.02 12.89 -0.60
N SER A 57 -36.10 13.28 -1.27
CA SER A 57 -37.30 12.43 -1.35
C SER A 57 -37.13 11.28 -2.33
N GLN A 58 -37.74 10.12 -2.03
CA GLN A 58 -37.73 8.94 -2.91
C GLN A 58 -38.18 9.24 -4.36
N PRO A 59 -39.23 10.06 -4.63
CA PRO A 59 -39.59 10.43 -6.01
C PRO A 59 -38.51 11.24 -6.74
N THR A 60 -37.73 12.05 -6.01
CA THR A 60 -36.60 12.80 -6.57
C THR A 60 -35.46 11.87 -6.94
N LEU A 61 -35.11 10.93 -6.06
CA LEU A 61 -34.13 9.89 -6.36
C LEU A 61 -34.54 9.09 -7.61
N SER A 62 -35.79 8.62 -7.68
CA SER A 62 -36.31 7.87 -8.84
C SER A 62 -36.19 8.66 -10.15
N ARG A 63 -36.53 9.96 -10.14
CA ARG A 63 -36.38 10.84 -11.32
C ARG A 63 -34.92 11.02 -11.73
N HIS A 64 -33.99 11.18 -10.78
CA HIS A 64 -32.57 11.30 -11.09
C HIS A 64 -32.03 10.03 -11.76
N ILE A 65 -32.41 8.85 -11.25
CA ILE A 65 -32.02 7.56 -11.83
C ILE A 65 -32.62 7.38 -13.23
N GLN A 66 -33.91 7.69 -13.41
CA GLN A 66 -34.55 7.59 -14.71
C GLN A 66 -33.92 8.53 -15.75
N ARG A 67 -33.56 9.76 -15.35
CA ARG A 67 -32.85 10.69 -16.23
C ARG A 67 -31.47 10.16 -16.60
N LEU A 68 -30.75 9.56 -15.67
CA LEU A 68 -29.45 8.94 -15.91
C LEU A 68 -29.58 7.78 -16.93
N GLU A 69 -30.49 6.84 -16.68
CA GLU A 69 -30.75 5.70 -17.58
C GLU A 69 -31.18 6.16 -18.97
N GLY A 70 -32.08 7.15 -19.04
CA GLY A 70 -32.54 7.73 -20.31
C GLY A 70 -31.43 8.43 -21.10
N THR A 71 -30.54 9.15 -20.42
CA THR A 71 -29.41 9.83 -21.07
C THR A 71 -28.35 8.84 -21.54
N LEU A 72 -28.14 7.75 -20.81
CA LEU A 72 -27.20 6.69 -21.19
C LEU A 72 -27.78 5.69 -22.21
N GLY A 73 -29.10 5.71 -22.42
CA GLY A 73 -29.80 4.78 -23.31
C GLY A 73 -29.80 3.32 -22.84
N ARG A 74 -29.54 3.06 -21.56
CA ARG A 74 -29.44 1.70 -20.98
C ARG A 74 -29.98 1.64 -19.56
N THR A 75 -30.55 0.49 -19.21
CA THR A 75 -31.08 0.21 -17.88
C THR A 75 -29.96 -0.21 -16.94
N LEU A 76 -29.81 0.49 -15.82
CA LEU A 76 -28.79 0.23 -14.81
C LEU A 76 -29.32 -0.62 -13.65
N LEU A 77 -30.63 -0.58 -13.43
CA LEU A 77 -31.29 -1.29 -12.33
C LEU A 77 -32.43 -2.18 -12.85
N ASP A 78 -32.39 -3.45 -12.48
CA ASP A 78 -33.51 -4.37 -12.59
C ASP A 78 -34.50 -4.12 -11.44
N ARG A 79 -35.71 -3.72 -11.79
CA ARG A 79 -36.81 -3.38 -10.88
C ARG A 79 -37.88 -4.48 -10.78
N SER A 80 -37.61 -5.67 -11.34
CA SER A 80 -38.54 -6.81 -11.30
C SER A 80 -38.76 -7.38 -9.89
N THR A 81 -37.88 -7.03 -8.94
CA THR A 81 -37.90 -7.48 -7.55
C THR A 81 -38.21 -6.36 -6.58
N ARG A 82 -38.66 -6.72 -5.36
CA ARG A 82 -38.94 -5.77 -4.26
C ARG A 82 -37.71 -4.95 -3.85
N HIS A 83 -36.52 -5.47 -4.13
CA HIS A 83 -35.23 -4.81 -3.97
C HIS A 83 -34.60 -4.64 -5.36
N PRO A 84 -34.33 -3.42 -5.83
CA PRO A 84 -33.67 -3.22 -7.11
C PRO A 84 -32.26 -3.83 -7.13
N ARG A 85 -31.92 -4.52 -8.21
CA ARG A 85 -30.59 -5.11 -8.44
C ARG A 85 -29.88 -4.40 -9.58
N LEU A 86 -28.55 -4.37 -9.54
CA LEU A 86 -27.78 -3.85 -10.66
C LEU A 86 -27.88 -4.79 -11.87
N THR A 87 -28.05 -4.22 -13.05
CA THR A 87 -27.83 -4.93 -14.32
C THR A 87 -26.32 -5.08 -14.58
N ALA A 88 -25.93 -5.85 -15.60
CA ALA A 88 -24.52 -5.93 -16.01
C ALA A 88 -23.95 -4.54 -16.36
N ASP A 89 -24.74 -3.69 -17.01
CA ASP A 89 -24.39 -2.29 -17.29
C ASP A 89 -24.30 -1.44 -16.02
N GLY A 90 -25.20 -1.67 -15.06
CA GLY A 90 -25.17 -1.03 -13.74
C GLY A 90 -23.90 -1.37 -12.97
N SER A 91 -23.54 -2.66 -12.87
CA SER A 91 -22.32 -3.11 -12.20
C SER A 91 -21.05 -2.56 -12.86
N ARG A 92 -21.01 -2.53 -14.20
CA ARG A 92 -19.89 -1.92 -14.93
C ARG A 92 -19.79 -0.42 -14.65
N LEU A 93 -20.91 0.30 -14.72
CA LEU A 93 -20.92 1.74 -14.42
C LEU A 93 -20.53 2.03 -12.97
N GLN A 94 -20.96 1.20 -12.02
CA GLN A 94 -20.58 1.34 -10.61
C GLN A 94 -19.05 1.24 -10.44
N ALA A 95 -18.43 0.21 -11.02
CA ALA A 95 -16.98 0.03 -10.96
C ALA A 95 -16.23 1.21 -11.61
N ASP A 96 -16.69 1.67 -12.78
CA ASP A 96 -16.09 2.80 -13.48
C ASP A 96 -16.21 4.10 -12.64
N LEU A 97 -17.37 4.36 -12.03
CA LEU A 97 -17.60 5.56 -11.22
C LEU A 97 -16.87 5.55 -9.88
N GLN A 98 -16.71 4.38 -9.24
CA GLN A 98 -15.90 4.23 -8.02
C GLN A 98 -14.45 4.60 -8.25
N ALA A 99 -13.91 4.34 -9.45
CA ALA A 99 -12.57 4.78 -9.83
C ALA A 99 -12.51 6.27 -10.21
N LEU A 100 -13.53 6.82 -10.88
CA LEU A 100 -13.49 8.15 -11.48
C LEU A 100 -13.89 9.30 -10.53
N LEU A 101 -14.90 9.13 -9.67
CA LEU A 101 -15.37 10.21 -8.81
C LEU A 101 -14.31 10.71 -7.81
N PRO A 102 -13.52 9.86 -7.15
CA PRO A 102 -12.42 10.32 -6.29
C PRO A 102 -11.41 11.18 -7.06
N GLN A 103 -11.15 10.86 -8.33
CA GLN A 103 -10.24 11.64 -9.18
C GLN A 103 -10.81 13.02 -9.50
N LEU A 104 -12.13 13.09 -9.77
CA LEU A 104 -12.80 14.36 -10.00
C LEU A 104 -12.82 15.21 -8.74
N GLU A 105 -13.12 14.61 -7.58
CA GLU A 105 -13.06 15.31 -6.29
C GLU A 105 -11.66 15.88 -6.05
N MET A 106 -10.61 15.12 -6.34
CA MET A 106 -9.23 15.59 -6.27
C MET A 106 -8.93 16.73 -7.25
N ALA A 107 -9.45 16.67 -8.49
CA ALA A 107 -9.28 17.74 -9.48
C ALA A 107 -10.01 19.04 -9.10
N LEU A 108 -11.09 18.94 -8.30
CA LEU A 108 -11.87 20.06 -7.80
C LEU A 108 -11.31 20.62 -6.48
N GLN A 109 -10.35 19.95 -5.83
CA GLN A 109 -9.69 20.50 -4.65
C GLN A 109 -8.86 21.73 -5.04
N PRO A 110 -8.86 22.80 -4.23
CA PRO A 110 -7.95 23.92 -4.42
C PRO A 110 -6.50 23.40 -4.45
N PRO A 111 -5.61 23.94 -5.30
CA PRO A 111 -4.19 23.56 -5.33
C PRO A 111 -3.45 23.83 -4.01
N GLU A 112 -4.05 24.59 -3.09
CA GLU A 112 -3.56 24.88 -1.74
C GLU A 112 -3.95 23.81 -0.71
N ALA A 113 -4.91 22.93 -1.02
CA ALA A 113 -5.23 21.78 -0.21
C ALA A 113 -4.06 20.79 -0.27
N GLN A 114 -3.58 20.37 0.90
CA GLN A 114 -2.52 19.38 1.01
C GLN A 114 -2.94 18.11 0.26
N SER A 115 -2.33 17.84 -0.90
CA SER A 115 -2.62 16.64 -1.67
C SER A 115 -2.24 15.40 -0.86
N SER A 116 -3.01 14.33 -0.95
CA SER A 116 -2.72 13.09 -0.24
C SER A 116 -2.43 11.96 -1.23
N LEU A 117 -1.30 11.29 -1.06
CA LEU A 117 -0.94 10.09 -1.81
C LEU A 117 -1.27 8.86 -0.96
N ARG A 118 -2.29 8.11 -1.33
CA ARG A 118 -2.64 6.83 -0.68
C ARG A 118 -1.76 5.72 -1.26
N LEU A 119 -0.97 5.09 -0.39
CA LEU A 119 -0.02 4.04 -0.73
C LEU A 119 -0.49 2.70 -0.17
N GLY A 120 -0.96 1.82 -1.06
CA GLY A 120 -1.40 0.48 -0.73
C GLY A 120 -0.25 -0.49 -0.47
N TYR A 121 -0.46 -1.40 0.48
CA TYR A 121 0.38 -2.58 0.67
C TYR A 121 -0.45 -3.70 1.32
N ALA A 122 -0.13 -4.96 1.04
CA ALA A 122 -0.77 -6.09 1.73
C ALA A 122 -0.02 -6.44 3.02
N TRP A 123 1.29 -6.64 2.90
CA TRP A 123 2.20 -6.99 4.00
C TRP A 123 3.64 -6.68 3.61
N GLY A 124 4.51 -6.55 4.60
CA GLY A 124 5.94 -6.38 4.33
C GLY A 124 6.30 -5.00 3.80
N PHE A 125 5.63 -3.96 4.27
CA PHE A 125 6.02 -2.59 3.94
C PHE A 125 7.49 -2.36 4.34
N PRO A 126 8.38 -1.91 3.44
CA PRO A 126 9.80 -1.79 3.74
C PRO A 126 10.02 -0.58 4.66
N LEU A 127 9.83 -0.75 5.99
CA LEU A 127 9.66 0.34 6.95
C LEU A 127 10.69 1.45 6.83
N GLN A 128 11.99 1.13 6.77
CA GLN A 128 13.03 2.16 6.72
C GLN A 128 13.04 2.90 5.38
N ARG A 129 13.03 2.16 4.28
CA ARG A 129 12.97 2.71 2.92
C ARG A 129 11.70 3.53 2.69
N GLY A 130 10.55 3.00 3.11
CA GLY A 130 9.26 3.65 3.04
C GLY A 130 9.22 4.93 3.88
N ARG A 131 9.69 4.91 5.13
CA ARG A 131 9.79 6.11 5.98
C ARG A 131 10.65 7.20 5.35
N ARG A 132 11.83 6.84 4.83
CA ARG A 132 12.73 7.79 4.15
C ARG A 132 12.12 8.36 2.89
N ALA A 133 11.47 7.52 2.09
CA ALA A 133 10.81 7.94 0.87
C ALA A 133 9.64 8.87 1.15
N THR A 134 8.83 8.55 2.17
CA THR A 134 7.75 9.40 2.66
C THR A 134 8.29 10.75 3.10
N ALA A 135 9.25 10.77 4.03
CA ALA A 135 9.85 12.03 4.51
C ALA A 135 10.41 12.88 3.36
N THR A 136 11.14 12.27 2.43
CA THR A 136 11.71 12.96 1.27
C THR A 136 10.61 13.60 0.40
N LEU A 137 9.51 12.88 0.14
CA LEU A 137 8.43 13.40 -0.68
C LEU A 137 7.67 14.55 0.02
N GLU A 138 7.37 14.37 1.30
CA GLU A 138 6.65 15.36 2.12
C GLU A 138 7.48 16.63 2.40
N GLU A 139 8.81 16.51 2.46
CA GLU A 139 9.71 17.66 2.56
C GLU A 139 9.84 18.42 1.23
N GLN A 140 9.86 17.70 0.10
CA GLN A 140 10.02 18.30 -1.23
C GLN A 140 8.71 18.88 -1.79
N HIS A 141 7.57 18.41 -1.31
CA HIS A 141 6.26 18.72 -1.86
C HIS A 141 5.21 18.86 -0.76
N ARG A 142 4.18 19.70 -0.97
CA ARG A 142 3.04 19.82 -0.04
C ARG A 142 2.06 18.63 -0.17
N VAL A 143 2.57 17.43 0.08
CA VAL A 143 1.83 16.16 0.02
C VAL A 143 1.92 15.42 1.35
N ILE A 144 0.92 14.61 1.69
CA ILE A 144 1.00 13.62 2.78
C ILE A 144 0.90 12.22 2.18
N VAL A 145 1.77 11.31 2.60
CA VAL A 145 1.69 9.90 2.19
C VAL A 145 0.91 9.11 3.25
N HIS A 146 -0.29 8.63 2.90
CA HIS A 146 -1.06 7.74 3.76
C HIS A 146 -0.84 6.29 3.35
N THR A 147 -0.23 5.49 4.23
CA THR A 147 -0.09 4.06 3.99
C THR A 147 -1.41 3.35 4.34
N VAL A 148 -1.98 2.63 3.39
CA VAL A 148 -3.24 1.90 3.55
C VAL A 148 -2.95 0.41 3.40
N ARG A 149 -3.20 -0.36 4.46
CA ARG A 149 -3.13 -1.82 4.36
C ARG A 149 -4.38 -2.33 3.65
N GLN A 150 -4.18 -3.16 2.64
CA GLN A 150 -5.22 -3.85 1.89
C GLN A 150 -4.75 -5.28 1.65
N ASP A 151 -5.37 -6.25 2.32
CA ASP A 151 -5.14 -7.67 2.08
C ASP A 151 -5.85 -8.07 0.77
N ASP A 152 -5.36 -7.51 -0.35
CA ASP A 152 -5.79 -7.75 -1.73
C ASP A 152 -4.56 -7.91 -2.66
N ARG A 153 -4.71 -8.66 -3.76
CA ARG A 153 -3.64 -8.93 -4.75
C ARG A 153 -3.08 -7.66 -5.38
N THR A 154 -3.91 -6.62 -5.49
CA THR A 154 -3.55 -5.31 -6.04
C THR A 154 -3.38 -4.25 -4.95
N ALA A 155 -3.50 -4.63 -3.69
CA ALA A 155 -3.49 -3.74 -2.53
C ALA A 155 -4.40 -2.49 -2.69
N GLY A 156 -5.59 -2.66 -3.30
CA GLY A 156 -6.55 -1.59 -3.53
C GLY A 156 -6.30 -0.72 -4.77
N LEU A 157 -5.37 -1.13 -5.64
CA LEU A 157 -5.09 -0.36 -6.86
C LEU A 157 -6.18 -0.56 -7.92
N ARG A 158 -6.82 -1.73 -7.92
CA ARG A 158 -7.83 -2.11 -8.92
C ARG A 158 -9.15 -1.34 -8.77
N ASP A 159 -9.57 -1.07 -7.54
CA ASP A 159 -10.83 -0.41 -7.19
C ASP A 159 -10.65 1.09 -6.90
N GLY A 160 -9.41 1.61 -6.97
CA GLY A 160 -9.11 3.01 -6.70
C GLY A 160 -9.09 3.36 -5.22
N ALA A 161 -9.06 2.36 -4.32
CA ALA A 161 -8.88 2.58 -2.88
C ALA A 161 -7.52 3.21 -2.55
N VAL A 162 -6.51 3.01 -3.40
CA VAL A 162 -5.19 3.65 -3.31
C VAL A 162 -4.73 4.24 -4.64
N ASP A 163 -3.77 5.15 -4.57
CA ASP A 163 -3.24 5.87 -5.74
C ASP A 163 -1.98 5.20 -6.31
N ALA A 164 -1.27 4.46 -5.46
CA ALA A 164 -0.15 3.61 -5.81
C ALA A 164 -0.02 2.46 -4.80
N ALA A 165 0.71 1.40 -5.15
CA ALA A 165 0.84 0.22 -4.30
C ALA A 165 2.25 -0.38 -4.32
N LEU A 166 2.65 -0.98 -3.19
CA LEU A 166 3.78 -1.89 -3.06
C LEU A 166 3.26 -3.33 -3.08
N LEU A 167 3.75 -4.10 -4.03
CA LEU A 167 3.22 -5.42 -4.37
C LEU A 167 4.36 -6.41 -4.54
N TRP A 168 4.18 -7.62 -4.04
CA TRP A 168 5.16 -8.69 -4.23
C TRP A 168 4.96 -9.41 -5.56
N GLY A 169 6.07 -9.73 -6.21
CA GLY A 169 6.11 -10.43 -7.50
C GLY A 169 6.23 -9.51 -8.71
N THR A 170 6.30 -10.14 -9.88
CA THR A 170 6.34 -9.44 -11.17
C THR A 170 4.91 -9.20 -11.65
N ILE A 171 4.55 -7.94 -11.86
CA ILE A 171 3.20 -7.56 -12.27
C ILE A 171 3.18 -7.27 -13.76
N SER A 172 2.39 -8.05 -14.49
CA SER A 172 2.10 -7.84 -15.91
C SER A 172 0.66 -7.37 -16.07
N ASP A 173 0.43 -6.08 -15.86
CA ASP A 173 -0.84 -5.41 -16.19
C ASP A 173 -0.55 -4.17 -17.05
N PRO A 174 -1.02 -4.11 -18.31
CA PRO A 174 -0.75 -2.98 -19.21
C PRO A 174 -1.35 -1.66 -18.70
N ARG A 175 -2.35 -1.71 -17.82
CA ARG A 175 -2.98 -0.53 -17.22
C ARG A 175 -2.13 0.09 -16.12
N LEU A 176 -1.08 -0.59 -15.67
CA LEU A 176 -0.20 -0.12 -14.61
C LEU A 176 1.16 0.31 -15.19
N VAL A 177 1.77 1.26 -14.51
CA VAL A 177 3.21 1.50 -14.59
C VAL A 177 3.82 0.83 -13.37
N THR A 178 4.80 -0.03 -13.62
CA THR A 178 5.44 -0.83 -12.57
C THR A 178 6.94 -0.53 -12.54
N THR A 179 7.52 -0.59 -11.35
CA THR A 179 8.96 -0.39 -11.14
C THR A 179 9.41 -1.31 -10.03
N GLU A 180 10.41 -2.14 -10.33
CA GLU A 180 11.06 -2.96 -9.31
C GLU A 180 11.80 -2.07 -8.31
N ILE A 181 11.52 -2.25 -7.02
CA ILE A 181 12.10 -1.46 -5.93
C ILE A 181 13.28 -2.21 -5.31
N LEU A 182 13.10 -3.50 -5.03
CA LEU A 182 14.17 -4.35 -4.49
C LEU A 182 13.93 -5.82 -4.83
N ARG A 183 15.02 -6.60 -4.71
CA ARG A 183 15.01 -8.05 -4.65
C ARG A 183 15.67 -8.47 -3.35
N GLU A 184 15.05 -9.38 -2.62
CA GLU A 184 15.61 -9.89 -1.39
C GLU A 184 15.39 -11.40 -1.25
N PRO A 185 16.22 -12.09 -0.43
CA PRO A 185 16.01 -13.51 -0.19
C PRO A 185 14.75 -13.76 0.64
N HIS A 186 14.18 -14.94 0.47
CA HIS A 186 13.21 -15.50 1.42
C HIS A 186 13.91 -16.10 2.64
N ILE A 187 13.13 -16.25 3.71
CA ILE A 187 13.49 -16.96 4.93
C ILE A 187 12.37 -17.95 5.26
N ALA A 188 12.72 -19.08 5.88
CA ALA A 188 11.73 -20.07 6.29
C ALA A 188 11.25 -19.76 7.71
N ALA A 189 9.94 -19.58 7.91
CA ALA A 189 9.31 -19.47 9.21
C ALA A 189 8.79 -20.85 9.64
N ILE A 190 9.27 -21.35 10.77
CA ILE A 190 8.85 -22.64 11.33
C ILE A 190 8.45 -22.49 12.78
N SER A 191 7.55 -23.34 13.28
CA SER A 191 7.37 -23.46 14.73
C SER A 191 8.68 -23.89 15.40
N ARG A 192 8.97 -23.37 16.59
CA ARG A 192 10.07 -23.82 17.46
C ARG A 192 10.03 -25.31 17.79
N SER A 193 8.84 -25.91 17.76
CA SER A 193 8.65 -27.34 18.00
C SER A 193 8.70 -28.19 16.73
N SER A 194 9.10 -27.59 15.59
CA SER A 194 9.27 -28.29 14.32
C SER A 194 10.51 -29.18 14.32
N THR A 195 10.46 -30.28 13.56
CA THR A 195 11.64 -31.13 13.30
C THR A 195 12.75 -30.39 12.55
N LEU A 196 12.45 -29.26 11.90
CA LEU A 196 13.44 -28.41 11.24
C LEU A 196 14.18 -27.49 12.22
N ALA A 197 13.72 -27.34 13.47
CA ALA A 197 14.31 -26.44 14.45
C ALA A 197 15.74 -26.83 14.87
N VAL A 198 16.17 -28.06 14.58
CA VAL A 198 17.54 -28.53 14.82
C VAL A 198 18.53 -28.11 13.73
N ARG A 199 18.05 -27.49 12.64
CA ARG A 199 18.89 -27.09 11.51
C ARG A 199 19.24 -25.62 11.59
N ASP A 200 20.46 -25.28 11.18
CA ASP A 200 20.90 -23.88 11.07
C ASP A 200 20.43 -23.20 9.77
N ARG A 201 20.00 -23.99 8.77
CA ARG A 201 19.48 -23.52 7.47
C ARG A 201 18.63 -24.60 6.80
N VAL A 202 17.82 -24.18 5.84
CA VAL A 202 17.04 -25.07 4.97
C VAL A 202 17.24 -24.71 3.50
N THR A 203 17.07 -25.68 2.62
CA THR A 203 17.08 -25.46 1.17
C THR A 203 15.66 -25.40 0.62
N TRP A 204 15.48 -24.77 -0.53
CA TRP A 204 14.20 -24.78 -1.24
C TRP A 204 13.69 -26.20 -1.47
N ARG A 205 14.57 -27.11 -1.93
CA ARG A 205 14.24 -28.52 -2.13
C ARG A 205 13.83 -29.24 -0.84
N ASP A 206 14.38 -28.88 0.33
CA ASP A 206 13.95 -29.45 1.62
C ASP A 206 12.49 -29.13 1.94
N LEU A 207 12.03 -27.94 1.55
CA LEU A 207 10.66 -27.49 1.78
C LEU A 207 9.67 -28.14 0.81
N GLY A 208 10.14 -28.56 -0.37
CA GLY A 208 9.33 -29.23 -1.40
C GLY A 208 8.76 -30.60 -0.99
N ARG A 209 9.12 -31.12 0.19
CA ARG A 209 8.59 -32.36 0.79
C ARG A 209 7.79 -32.10 2.07
N ARG A 210 7.37 -30.86 2.29
CA ARG A 210 6.68 -30.40 3.50
C ARG A 210 5.35 -29.76 3.12
N CYS A 211 4.48 -29.63 4.12
CA CYS A 211 3.27 -28.83 4.01
C CYS A 211 3.62 -27.34 4.17
N LEU A 212 3.29 -26.53 3.17
CA LEU A 212 3.48 -25.09 3.23
C LEU A 212 2.23 -24.35 3.67
N ILE A 213 2.48 -23.18 4.27
CA ILE A 213 1.48 -22.17 4.50
C ILE A 213 1.60 -21.15 3.36
N VAL A 214 0.52 -20.94 2.63
CA VAL A 214 0.47 -20.09 1.43
C VAL A 214 -0.48 -18.93 1.68
N ASN A 215 0.03 -17.71 1.55
CA ASN A 215 -0.84 -16.55 1.44
C ASN A 215 -1.37 -16.48 0.00
N THR A 216 -2.67 -16.67 -0.19
CA THR A 216 -3.30 -16.73 -1.53
C THR A 216 -3.50 -15.37 -2.16
N VAL A 217 -3.39 -14.30 -1.37
CA VAL A 217 -3.63 -12.92 -1.77
C VAL A 217 -2.33 -12.21 -2.11
N SER A 218 -1.32 -12.33 -1.26
CA SER A 218 -0.06 -11.58 -1.36
C SER A 218 1.17 -12.50 -1.28
N GLY A 219 0.99 -13.78 -1.61
CA GLY A 219 2.06 -14.77 -1.71
C GLY A 219 3.21 -14.30 -2.59
N THR A 220 4.43 -14.67 -2.19
CA THR A 220 5.68 -14.16 -2.80
C THR A 220 6.37 -15.17 -3.70
N PHE A 221 5.70 -16.29 -3.98
CA PHE A 221 6.12 -17.36 -4.86
C PHE A 221 4.88 -18.03 -5.46
N THR A 222 5.10 -18.73 -6.56
CA THR A 222 4.08 -19.42 -7.36
C THR A 222 4.40 -20.91 -7.43
N PRO A 223 3.44 -21.77 -7.80
CA PRO A 223 3.72 -23.20 -8.00
C PRO A 223 4.86 -23.47 -9.01
N GLN A 224 5.05 -22.59 -10.00
CA GLN A 224 6.09 -22.70 -11.03
C GLN A 224 7.51 -22.46 -10.50
N ASP A 225 7.64 -21.86 -9.31
CA ASP A 225 8.94 -21.61 -8.66
C ASP A 225 9.55 -22.88 -8.04
N TRP A 226 8.79 -23.98 -7.98
CA TRP A 226 9.22 -25.22 -7.38
C TRP A 226 9.85 -26.18 -8.41
N PRO A 227 10.94 -26.89 -8.05
CA PRO A 227 11.43 -27.99 -8.85
C PRO A 227 10.36 -29.07 -9.03
N ALA A 228 10.29 -29.66 -10.23
CA ALA A 228 9.32 -30.71 -10.54
C ALA A 228 9.44 -31.95 -9.62
N ASP A 229 10.64 -32.20 -9.09
CA ASP A 229 10.93 -33.30 -8.15
C ASP A 229 10.70 -32.95 -6.67
N ALA A 230 10.28 -31.71 -6.38
CA ALA A 230 10.16 -31.19 -5.03
C ALA A 230 9.06 -30.12 -4.94
N THR A 231 7.84 -30.48 -5.35
CA THR A 231 6.65 -29.63 -5.20
C THR A 231 5.97 -29.91 -3.86
N PRO A 232 5.85 -28.91 -2.98
CA PRO A 232 5.27 -29.08 -1.65
C PRO A 232 3.76 -29.25 -1.71
N GLU A 233 3.21 -29.86 -0.67
CA GLU A 233 1.77 -29.84 -0.44
C GLU A 233 1.36 -28.50 0.20
N VAL A 234 0.20 -27.98 -0.18
CA VAL A 234 -0.39 -26.82 0.49
C VAL A 234 -1.13 -27.32 1.73
N GLY A 235 -0.61 -27.01 2.92
CA GLY A 235 -1.21 -27.42 4.18
C GLY A 235 -2.31 -26.45 4.63
N VAL A 236 -2.03 -25.15 4.55
CA VAL A 236 -2.96 -24.09 4.97
C VAL A 236 -2.88 -22.93 3.99
N GLU A 237 -4.03 -22.43 3.59
CA GLU A 237 -4.18 -21.18 2.87
C GLU A 237 -4.56 -20.07 3.85
N THR A 238 -3.93 -18.91 3.69
CA THR A 238 -4.25 -17.70 4.47
C THR A 238 -4.44 -16.50 3.56
N SER A 239 -5.03 -15.44 4.11
CA SER A 239 -5.28 -14.19 3.39
C SER A 239 -4.41 -13.03 3.89
N ASN A 240 -3.99 -13.07 5.16
CA ASN A 240 -3.21 -12.02 5.81
C ASN A 240 -2.02 -12.60 6.60
N ILE A 241 -1.13 -11.71 7.07
CA ILE A 241 0.10 -12.08 7.80
C ILE A 241 -0.19 -12.65 9.20
N GLU A 242 -1.23 -12.18 9.88
CA GLU A 242 -1.58 -12.65 11.22
C GLU A 242 -2.01 -14.12 11.19
N GLU A 243 -2.92 -14.48 10.29
CA GLU A 243 -3.32 -15.86 10.03
C GLU A 243 -2.12 -16.73 9.64
N TYR A 244 -1.23 -16.17 8.81
CA TYR A 244 -0.03 -16.83 8.30
C TYR A 244 0.89 -17.25 9.44
N LEU A 245 1.28 -16.30 10.30
CA LEU A 245 2.18 -16.58 11.43
C LEU A 245 1.50 -17.43 12.49
N HIS A 246 0.20 -17.23 12.74
CA HIS A 246 -0.56 -18.09 13.64
C HIS A 246 -0.55 -19.55 13.17
N ALA A 247 -0.73 -19.81 11.87
CA ALA A 247 -0.65 -21.15 11.30
C ALA A 247 0.76 -21.77 11.45
N VAL A 248 1.82 -20.96 11.30
CA VAL A 248 3.21 -21.40 11.53
C VAL A 248 3.40 -21.82 12.98
N ALA A 249 3.04 -20.94 13.93
CA ALA A 249 3.17 -21.19 15.37
C ALA A 249 2.37 -22.43 15.80
N ALA A 250 1.16 -22.60 15.26
CA ALA A 250 0.28 -23.75 15.47
C ALA A 250 0.75 -25.05 14.76
N ARG A 251 1.96 -25.06 14.18
CA ARG A 251 2.58 -26.24 13.55
C ARG A 251 1.80 -26.80 12.36
N ARG A 252 1.04 -25.96 11.66
CA ARG A 252 0.24 -26.39 10.49
C ARG A 252 1.03 -26.45 9.18
N GLY A 253 2.26 -25.95 9.18
CA GLY A 253 3.16 -26.02 8.04
C GLY A 253 4.40 -25.16 8.21
N VAL A 254 5.18 -25.06 7.15
CA VAL A 254 6.32 -24.16 7.04
C VAL A 254 5.91 -22.91 6.26
N GLY A 255 6.24 -21.75 6.80
CA GLY A 255 6.11 -20.48 6.10
C GLY A 255 7.38 -20.13 5.31
N VAL A 256 7.21 -19.41 4.22
CA VAL A 256 8.26 -18.81 3.39
C VAL A 256 7.83 -17.37 3.12
N LEU A 257 8.65 -16.42 3.57
CA LEU A 257 8.37 -15.00 3.46
C LEU A 257 9.66 -14.21 3.24
N PRO A 258 9.60 -12.98 2.74
CA PRO A 258 10.79 -12.16 2.55
C PRO A 258 11.45 -11.80 3.89
N VAL A 259 12.77 -11.65 3.90
CA VAL A 259 13.54 -11.32 5.13
C VAL A 259 13.05 -10.02 5.78
N SER A 260 12.77 -8.98 4.99
CA SER A 260 12.28 -7.71 5.53
C SER A 260 10.93 -7.82 6.24
N VAL A 261 10.09 -8.79 5.85
CA VAL A 261 8.80 -9.05 6.50
C VAL A 261 9.03 -9.78 7.81
N ALA A 262 9.82 -10.86 7.81
CA ALA A 262 10.13 -11.60 9.03
C ALA A 262 10.72 -10.71 10.14
N ALA A 263 11.57 -9.75 9.78
CA ALA A 263 12.16 -8.80 10.73
C ALA A 263 11.14 -7.88 11.45
N GLN A 264 9.94 -7.72 10.89
CA GLN A 264 8.86 -6.92 11.48
C GLN A 264 8.00 -7.70 12.47
N TYR A 265 8.06 -9.03 12.44
CA TYR A 265 7.21 -9.91 13.24
C TYR A 265 8.04 -10.91 14.07
N PRO A 266 8.80 -10.43 15.06
CA PRO A 266 9.42 -11.34 16.02
C PRO A 266 8.35 -12.05 16.84
N ASP A 267 8.40 -13.37 16.88
CA ASP A 267 7.46 -14.21 17.62
C ASP A 267 8.23 -15.28 18.41
N PRO A 268 7.96 -15.45 19.72
CA PRO A 268 8.70 -16.37 20.57
C PRO A 268 8.49 -17.85 20.24
N ASP A 269 7.45 -18.21 19.48
CA ASP A 269 7.09 -19.57 19.07
C ASP A 269 7.53 -19.90 17.65
N ILE A 270 8.08 -18.92 16.92
CA ILE A 270 8.55 -19.06 15.53
C ILE A 270 10.08 -18.94 15.48
N LEU A 271 10.72 -19.84 14.71
CA LEU A 271 12.11 -19.69 14.28
C LEU A 271 12.14 -19.30 12.81
N TYR A 272 12.97 -18.31 12.51
CA TYR A 272 13.28 -17.92 11.15
C TYR A 272 14.62 -18.53 10.76
N LEU A 273 14.61 -19.48 9.82
CA LEU A 273 15.81 -20.18 9.34
C LEU A 273 16.22 -19.66 7.96
N PRO A 274 17.51 -19.35 7.73
CA PRO A 274 18.03 -19.01 6.42
C PRO A 274 17.60 -20.04 5.36
N LEU A 275 17.03 -19.55 4.26
CA LEU A 275 16.56 -20.36 3.15
C LEU A 275 17.45 -20.15 1.93
N THR A 276 17.92 -21.23 1.33
CA THR A 276 18.85 -21.20 0.20
C THR A 276 18.26 -21.87 -1.03
N GLY A 277 18.58 -21.34 -2.22
CA GLY A 277 18.11 -21.89 -3.50
C GLY A 277 16.66 -21.55 -3.86
N ALA A 278 15.96 -20.73 -3.07
CA ALA A 278 14.66 -20.17 -3.44
C ALA A 278 14.85 -19.01 -4.43
N PRO A 279 13.91 -18.79 -5.37
CA PRO A 279 13.91 -17.57 -6.17
C PRO A 279 13.74 -16.34 -5.26
N PRO A 280 14.30 -15.17 -5.61
CA PRO A 280 14.21 -14.00 -4.76
C PRO A 280 12.79 -13.43 -4.70
N ALA A 281 12.41 -12.90 -3.55
CA ALA A 281 11.22 -12.06 -3.41
C ALA A 281 11.47 -10.72 -4.12
N VAL A 282 10.59 -10.37 -5.06
CA VAL A 282 10.66 -9.11 -5.81
C VAL A 282 9.60 -8.17 -5.28
N LEU A 283 9.99 -6.99 -4.79
CA LEU A 283 9.05 -5.94 -4.40
C LEU A 283 8.90 -4.94 -5.55
N THR A 284 7.68 -4.77 -6.01
CA THR A 284 7.32 -3.91 -7.14
C THR A 284 6.45 -2.75 -6.66
N TYR A 285 6.78 -1.54 -7.07
CA TYR A 285 5.90 -0.38 -6.95
C TYR A 285 5.05 -0.28 -8.21
N ALA A 286 3.75 -0.04 -8.04
CA ALA A 286 2.80 0.06 -9.15
C ALA A 286 1.86 1.25 -8.96
N TYR A 287 1.49 1.91 -10.06
CA TYR A 287 0.47 2.96 -10.08
C TYR A 287 -0.27 2.97 -11.43
N PRO A 288 -1.47 3.58 -11.54
CA PRO A 288 -2.23 3.58 -12.78
C PRO A 288 -1.49 4.31 -13.91
N ARG A 289 -1.48 3.74 -15.11
CA ARG A 289 -0.87 4.36 -16.30
C ARG A 289 -1.64 5.61 -16.73
N ASN A 290 -2.96 5.53 -16.67
CA ASN A 290 -3.84 6.62 -17.04
C ASN A 290 -4.26 7.36 -15.78
N ASN A 291 -4.17 8.69 -15.84
CA ASN A 291 -4.54 9.59 -14.75
C ASN A 291 -3.88 9.27 -13.38
N PRO A 292 -2.55 9.07 -13.33
CA PRO A 292 -1.86 8.83 -12.07
C PRO A 292 -1.95 10.03 -11.13
N HIS A 293 -1.86 9.78 -9.83
CA HIS A 293 -1.62 10.85 -8.87
C HIS A 293 -0.33 11.62 -9.24
N PRO A 294 -0.30 12.97 -9.15
CA PRO A 294 0.81 13.79 -9.64
C PRO A 294 2.19 13.39 -9.08
N TYR A 295 2.21 12.87 -7.85
CA TYR A 295 3.44 12.45 -7.16
C TYR A 295 3.75 10.95 -7.23
N ALA A 296 2.93 10.13 -7.90
CA ALA A 296 3.14 8.67 -7.94
C ALA A 296 4.48 8.30 -8.59
N ALA A 297 4.77 8.85 -9.78
CA ALA A 297 6.03 8.61 -10.47
C ALA A 297 7.25 9.09 -9.66
N THR A 298 7.14 10.26 -9.04
CA THR A 298 8.18 10.85 -8.18
C THR A 298 8.45 9.96 -6.97
N PHE A 299 7.42 9.48 -6.29
CA PHE A 299 7.55 8.62 -5.13
C PHE A 299 8.21 7.27 -5.48
N GLY A 300 7.81 6.65 -6.60
CA GLY A 300 8.46 5.44 -7.11
C GLY A 300 9.95 5.63 -7.38
N ARG A 301 10.35 6.80 -7.92
CA ARG A 301 11.77 7.14 -8.12
C ARG A 301 12.52 7.28 -6.80
N ILE A 302 11.94 7.94 -5.79
CA ILE A 302 12.54 8.09 -4.46
C ILE A 302 12.73 6.72 -3.81
N LEU A 303 11.69 5.86 -3.82
CA LEU A 303 11.75 4.49 -3.30
C LEU A 303 12.86 3.65 -3.95
N ARG A 304 13.09 3.85 -5.26
CA ARG A 304 14.13 3.12 -6.00
C ARG A 304 15.53 3.62 -5.64
N GLN A 305 15.72 4.92 -5.45
CA GLN A 305 17.04 5.54 -5.23
C GLN A 305 17.64 5.27 -3.85
N ASP A 306 16.85 4.85 -2.85
CA ASP A 306 17.33 4.50 -1.51
C ASP A 306 18.02 3.13 -1.50
N HIS A 307 19.23 3.08 -2.05
CA HIS A 307 20.05 1.86 -2.16
C HIS A 307 21.03 1.66 -0.99
N ALA A 308 21.19 2.63 -0.09
CA ALA A 308 22.45 2.81 0.63
C ALA A 308 22.54 2.21 2.05
N SER A 309 21.44 1.75 2.68
CA SER A 309 21.52 1.30 4.10
C SER A 309 21.06 -0.14 4.39
N GLU A 310 20.32 -0.81 3.51
CA GLU A 310 19.75 -2.13 3.83
C GLU A 310 20.77 -3.28 3.76
N ARG A 311 21.82 -3.16 2.95
CA ARG A 311 22.88 -4.19 2.86
C ARG A 311 23.56 -4.45 4.20
N ALA A 312 23.67 -3.44 5.08
CA ALA A 312 24.32 -3.59 6.38
C ALA A 312 23.41 -4.30 7.40
N SER A 313 22.11 -3.99 7.44
CA SER A 313 21.15 -4.63 8.34
C SER A 313 20.72 -6.04 7.89
N HIS A 314 20.75 -6.34 6.59
CA HIS A 314 20.40 -7.66 6.04
C HIS A 314 21.45 -8.74 6.37
N LEU A 315 22.71 -8.37 6.59
CA LEU A 315 23.77 -9.30 7.00
C LEU A 315 23.69 -9.60 8.51
N ASP A 316 23.36 -8.62 9.35
CA ASP A 316 23.28 -8.80 10.80
C ASP A 316 22.11 -9.70 11.25
N VAL A 317 20.99 -9.70 10.51
CA VAL A 317 19.87 -10.64 10.77
C VAL A 317 20.24 -12.08 10.38
N VAL A 318 21.17 -12.24 9.42
CA VAL A 318 21.63 -13.55 8.92
C VAL A 318 22.81 -14.10 9.73
N SER A 319 23.55 -13.25 10.46
CA SER A 319 24.69 -13.67 11.29
C SER A 319 24.53 -13.36 12.77
N VAL A 320 23.94 -14.29 13.52
CA VAL A 320 24.31 -14.48 14.94
C VAL A 320 24.51 -15.98 15.18
N GLY A 321 25.71 -16.44 14.82
CA GLY A 321 26.23 -17.76 15.19
C GLY A 321 26.90 -17.73 16.57
N ARG A 322 26.63 -18.78 17.36
CA ARG A 322 27.30 -19.28 18.60
C ARG A 322 27.82 -18.26 19.63
N PRO A 323 27.45 -18.38 20.93
CA PRO A 323 28.25 -17.76 21.97
C PRO A 323 29.65 -18.41 22.01
N ALA A 324 30.68 -17.57 22.08
CA ALA A 324 32.05 -17.98 22.33
C ALA A 324 32.13 -18.76 23.65
N THR A 325 32.75 -19.93 23.61
CA THR A 325 33.15 -20.68 24.79
C THR A 325 34.28 -19.91 25.48
N ALA A 326 33.99 -19.30 26.62
CA ALA A 326 34.99 -19.01 27.63
C ALA A 326 34.92 -20.12 28.69
N ASP A 327 36.06 -20.76 28.88
CA ASP A 327 36.30 -21.83 29.84
C ASP A 327 36.46 -21.28 31.27
N GLU A 328 36.36 -22.20 32.23
CA GLU A 328 36.65 -22.11 33.67
C GLU A 328 35.52 -21.70 34.65
N GLY A 329 35.05 -22.70 35.41
CA GLY A 329 34.68 -22.51 36.82
C GLY A 329 33.40 -23.18 37.36
N CYS A 330 33.46 -24.49 37.64
CA CYS A 330 32.69 -25.28 38.63
C CYS A 330 31.26 -24.87 39.07
N GLY A 331 30.31 -25.79 38.88
CA GLY A 331 29.40 -26.19 39.98
C GLY A 331 27.89 -26.24 39.71
N HIS A 332 27.37 -27.47 39.68
CA HIS A 332 25.99 -27.91 39.96
C HIS A 332 24.88 -27.67 38.92
N GLY A 333 24.08 -28.73 38.75
CA GLY A 333 23.16 -28.95 37.65
C GLY A 333 21.93 -28.05 37.63
N ASP A 334 21.65 -27.56 36.42
CA ASP A 334 20.32 -27.23 35.93
C ASP A 334 20.32 -27.43 34.41
N ASP A 335 19.26 -28.01 33.87
CA ASP A 335 19.13 -28.46 32.47
C ASP A 335 18.94 -27.27 31.52
N GLY A 336 20.03 -26.53 31.31
CA GLY A 336 20.08 -25.29 30.54
C GLY A 336 20.07 -25.53 29.04
N ARG A 337 18.88 -25.61 28.43
CA ARG A 337 18.70 -25.51 26.97
C ARG A 337 19.23 -24.16 26.47
N LYS A 338 20.40 -24.16 25.83
CA LYS A 338 21.00 -22.98 25.18
C LYS A 338 20.17 -22.56 23.98
N VAL A 339 19.36 -21.51 24.15
CA VAL A 339 18.58 -20.87 23.10
C VAL A 339 19.51 -19.99 22.26
N VAL A 340 19.65 -20.30 20.96
CA VAL A 340 20.22 -19.36 19.98
C VAL A 340 19.19 -18.24 19.80
N ARG A 341 19.45 -17.08 20.40
CA ARG A 341 18.68 -15.85 20.15
C ARG A 341 19.25 -15.20 18.88
N VAL A 342 18.45 -15.13 17.82
CA VAL A 342 18.65 -14.11 16.78
C VAL A 342 18.20 -12.79 17.41
N ALA A 343 19.17 -11.96 17.78
CA ALA A 343 18.89 -10.63 18.31
C ALA A 343 18.63 -9.68 17.14
N PHE A 344 17.45 -9.10 17.08
CA PHE A 344 17.18 -7.95 16.21
C PHE A 344 17.79 -6.71 16.87
N THR A 345 18.94 -6.23 16.39
CA THR A 345 19.49 -4.95 16.83
C THR A 345 18.61 -3.82 16.30
N ALA A 346 17.73 -3.31 17.16
CA ALA A 346 17.09 -2.03 16.91
C ALA A 346 18.20 -0.96 16.88
N ALA A 347 18.38 -0.30 15.73
CA ALA A 347 19.29 0.82 15.60
C ALA A 347 18.89 1.91 16.61
N LYS A 348 19.69 2.06 17.69
CA LYS A 348 19.59 3.21 18.58
C LYS A 348 19.91 4.46 17.77
N GLN A 349 18.90 5.27 17.48
CA GLN A 349 19.11 6.66 17.07
C GLN A 349 19.87 7.37 18.19
N THR A 350 21.13 7.71 17.94
CA THR A 350 21.85 8.68 18.75
C THR A 350 21.22 10.05 18.51
N ALA A 351 20.30 10.44 19.38
CA ALA A 351 19.94 11.85 19.52
C ALA A 351 21.18 12.60 20.01
N GLY A 352 21.72 13.47 19.15
CA GLY A 352 22.80 14.38 19.50
C GLY A 352 22.32 15.29 20.63
N ALA A 353 22.91 15.12 21.81
CA ALA A 353 22.72 16.02 22.94
C ALA A 353 23.34 17.38 22.62
N ALA A 354 22.50 18.36 22.28
CA ALA A 354 22.89 19.77 22.31
C ALA A 354 23.02 20.20 23.78
N ARG A 355 24.27 20.43 24.22
CA ARG A 355 24.59 21.10 25.49
C ARG A 355 23.98 22.51 25.51
N PRO A 356 23.31 22.95 26.59
CA PRO A 356 23.09 24.38 26.82
C PRO A 356 24.36 25.00 27.43
N ARG A 357 24.73 26.17 26.88
CA ARG A 357 25.81 27.03 27.38
C ARG A 357 25.44 27.58 28.77
N ARG A 358 26.40 27.53 29.70
CA ARG A 358 26.38 28.27 30.97
C ARG A 358 26.81 29.73 30.76
N GLY A 359 26.15 30.63 31.48
CA GLY A 359 26.55 32.01 31.83
C GLY A 359 25.37 32.62 32.59
N SER A 360 25.36 32.62 33.93
CA SER A 360 25.77 33.74 34.84
C SER A 360 25.06 35.05 34.49
N SER A 361 24.39 35.79 35.37
CA SER A 361 24.24 35.80 36.82
C SER A 361 23.13 36.82 37.15
N ASP A 362 22.46 36.69 38.30
CA ASP A 362 22.34 37.74 39.33
C ASP A 362 21.11 37.55 40.24
N HIS A 363 21.42 37.52 41.55
CA HIS A 363 20.74 38.04 42.75
C HIS A 363 19.23 38.41 42.64
N SER A 364 18.34 38.10 43.60
CA SER A 364 18.50 38.20 45.06
C SER A 364 17.26 37.67 45.81
N THR A 365 17.47 37.15 47.03
CA THR A 365 16.61 37.19 48.26
C THR A 365 15.19 36.54 48.31
N VAL A 366 15.12 35.30 48.86
CA VAL A 366 14.55 34.84 50.18
C VAL A 366 13.52 35.78 50.91
N PRO A 367 12.49 35.32 51.69
CA PRO A 367 12.27 33.99 52.33
C PRO A 367 10.86 33.33 52.28
N THR A 368 10.90 32.03 52.61
CA THR A 368 9.97 31.18 53.38
C THR A 368 9.04 31.84 54.40
N GLU A 369 7.79 31.33 54.51
CA GLU A 369 7.19 30.72 55.73
C GLU A 369 5.77 30.11 55.47
N PRO A 370 5.22 29.28 56.39
CA PRO A 370 4.47 28.04 56.07
C PRO A 370 3.01 28.01 56.56
N VAL A 371 2.23 27.01 56.10
CA VAL A 371 1.02 26.45 56.75
C VAL A 371 0.81 25.03 56.17
N ALA A 372 0.62 23.92 56.90
CA ALA A 372 0.78 23.51 58.29
C ALA A 372 0.98 21.98 58.28
#